data_AF-Q96L48-F1
#
_entry.id   AF-Q96L48-F1
#
_cell.length_a   1.000
_cell.length_b   1.000
_cell.length_c   1.000
_cell.angle_alpha   90.00
_cell.angle_beta   90.00
_cell.angle_gamma   90.00
#
_symmetry.space_group_name_H-M   'P 1'
#
loop_
_entity.id
_entity.type
_entity.pdbx_description
1 polymer ?
#
loop_
_entity_poly.entity_id
_entity_poly.type
_entity_poly.pdbx_seq_one_letter_code
_entity_poly.pdbx_strand_id
1 'polypeptide(L)'
;LSCSSQSSFDIYHLSREGEAHELRLPAVPSINGTFQADFPLGPATHGETYRCFGSFHGSPYEWSDPSDPLPVSVTGNPSSSWPSPTEPSFKTDAAVMNQEPAGHRTVNR
;
A
#
# COMPACT_ATOMS: atom_id res chain seq x y z
N LEU A 1 -0.30 -9.20 -6.89
CA LEU A 1 0.44 -10.32 -6.26
C LEU A 1 -0.05 -11.61 -6.88
N SER A 2 0.84 -12.52 -7.27
CA SER A 2 0.46 -13.78 -7.93
C SER A 2 0.64 -14.96 -6.96
N CYS A 3 -0.41 -15.74 -6.76
CA CYS A 3 -0.36 -17.01 -6.04
C CYS A 3 -0.32 -18.14 -7.08
N SER A 4 0.60 -19.10 -6.96
CA SER A 4 0.65 -20.24 -7.89
C SER A 4 1.14 -21.53 -7.22
N SER A 5 0.67 -22.67 -7.73
CA SER A 5 1.05 -24.01 -7.26
C SER A 5 0.88 -25.03 -8.38
N GLN A 6 1.59 -26.16 -8.28
CA GLN A 6 1.34 -27.34 -9.13
C GLN A 6 0.06 -28.08 -8.70
N SER A 7 -0.43 -27.83 -7.48
CA SER A 7 -1.69 -28.36 -7.01
C SER A 7 -2.85 -27.74 -7.81
N SER A 8 -3.83 -28.57 -8.18
CA SER A 8 -4.99 -28.17 -8.97
C SER A 8 -6.06 -27.45 -8.14
N PHE A 9 -5.65 -26.48 -7.32
CA PHE A 9 -6.59 -25.68 -6.57
C PHE A 9 -7.51 -24.92 -7.52
N ASP A 10 -8.79 -24.88 -7.18
CA ASP A 10 -9.80 -24.17 -7.96
C ASP A 10 -9.89 -22.70 -7.55
N ILE A 11 -9.58 -22.41 -6.29
CA ILE A 11 -9.74 -21.08 -5.68
C ILE A 11 -8.49 -20.79 -4.85
N TYR A 12 -7.92 -19.59 -5.05
CA TYR A 12 -6.92 -19.03 -4.17
C TYR A 12 -7.54 -18.01 -3.21
N HIS A 13 -7.00 -17.99 -1.99
CA HIS A 13 -7.30 -17.01 -0.97
C HIS A 13 -6.02 -16.26 -0.63
N LEU A 14 -6.11 -14.96 -0.47
CA LEU A 14 -5.02 -14.09 -0.09
C LEU A 14 -5.36 -13.43 1.25
N SER A 15 -4.60 -13.78 2.29
CA SER A 15 -4.70 -13.13 3.60
C SER A 15 -3.62 -12.06 3.73
N ARG A 16 -3.97 -10.96 4.40
CA ARG A 16 -3.04 -9.96 4.88
C ARG A 16 -2.92 -10.04 6.40
N GLU A 17 -1.69 -10.06 6.91
CA GLU A 17 -1.45 -10.08 8.36
C GLU A 17 -1.99 -8.81 9.04
N GLY A 18 -2.70 -8.98 10.14
CA GLY A 18 -3.32 -7.87 10.89
C GLY A 18 -4.67 -7.39 10.36
N GLU A 19 -5.20 -8.00 9.30
CA GLU A 19 -6.54 -7.70 8.78
C GLU A 19 -7.47 -8.93 8.87
N ALA A 20 -8.76 -8.65 9.07
CA ALA A 20 -9.81 -9.67 9.02
C ALA A 20 -10.30 -9.95 7.58
N HIS A 21 -9.87 -9.15 6.60
CA HIS A 21 -10.33 -9.27 5.23
C HIS A 21 -9.42 -10.22 4.44
N GLU A 22 -10.06 -11.15 3.73
CA GLU A 22 -9.44 -12.08 2.79
C GLU A 22 -9.91 -11.72 1.37
N LEU A 23 -9.00 -11.80 0.40
CA LEU A 23 -9.37 -11.74 -1.01
C LEU A 23 -9.45 -13.15 -1.57
N ARG A 24 -10.41 -13.40 -2.47
CA ARG A 24 -10.62 -14.71 -3.07
C ARG A 24 -10.74 -14.58 -4.57
N LEU A 25 -10.01 -15.41 -5.30
CA LEU A 25 -10.04 -15.43 -6.77
C LEU A 25 -10.01 -16.88 -7.29
N PRO A 26 -10.73 -17.16 -8.40
CA PRO A 26 -10.62 -18.45 -9.07
C PRO A 26 -9.21 -18.62 -9.65
N ALA A 27 -8.71 -19.85 -9.60
CA ALA A 27 -7.45 -20.20 -10.22
C ALA A 27 -7.61 -20.33 -11.74
N VAL A 28 -6.55 -19.96 -12.45
CA VAL A 28 -6.42 -20.09 -13.89
C VAL A 28 -5.25 -21.03 -14.18
N PRO A 29 -5.43 -22.05 -15.04
CA PRO A 29 -4.34 -22.89 -15.49
C PRO A 29 -3.31 -22.08 -16.29
N SER A 30 -2.03 -22.31 -16.00
CA SER A 30 -0.90 -21.72 -16.70
C SER A 30 -0.30 -22.70 -17.70
N ILE A 31 0.42 -22.17 -18.71
CA ILE A 31 1.13 -22.98 -19.70
C ILE A 31 2.24 -23.86 -19.08
N ASN A 32 2.69 -23.52 -17.86
CA ASN A 32 3.76 -24.23 -17.16
C ASN A 32 3.21 -25.39 -16.31
N GLY A 33 1.91 -25.71 -16.43
CA GLY A 33 1.27 -26.78 -15.65
C GLY A 33 0.97 -26.39 -14.21
N THR A 34 0.97 -25.10 -13.89
CA THR A 34 0.56 -24.58 -12.58
C THR A 34 -0.84 -23.99 -12.63
N PHE A 35 -1.46 -23.86 -11.47
CA PHE A 35 -2.73 -23.15 -11.28
C PHE A 35 -2.45 -21.89 -10.50
N GLN A 36 -2.88 -20.73 -10.99
CA GLN A 36 -2.52 -19.44 -10.40
C GLN A 36 -3.67 -18.44 -10.33
N ALA A 37 -3.57 -17.48 -9.43
CA ALA A 37 -4.49 -16.35 -9.36
C ALA A 37 -3.72 -15.05 -9.10
N ASP A 38 -4.08 -14.00 -9.84
CA ASP A 38 -3.45 -12.69 -9.77
C ASP A 38 -4.35 -11.71 -9.00
N PHE A 39 -3.93 -11.40 -7.78
CA PHE A 39 -4.63 -10.47 -6.89
C PHE A 39 -4.20 -9.03 -7.17
N PRO A 40 -5.14 -8.13 -7.54
CA PRO A 40 -4.86 -6.72 -7.60
C PRO A 40 -4.67 -6.21 -6.17
N LEU A 41 -3.48 -5.68 -5.88
CA LEU A 41 -3.24 -4.98 -4.62
C LEU A 41 -3.57 -3.50 -4.83
N GLY A 42 -4.28 -2.91 -3.86
CA GLY A 42 -4.51 -1.46 -3.83
C GLY A 42 -3.22 -0.68 -3.55
N PRO A 43 -3.31 0.64 -3.31
CA PRO A 43 -2.16 1.41 -2.80
C PRO A 43 -1.60 0.70 -1.58
N ALA A 44 -0.40 0.14 -1.70
CA ALA A 44 0.17 -0.64 -0.61
C ALA A 44 0.39 0.29 0.59
N THR A 45 -0.01 -0.14 1.79
CA THR A 45 0.44 0.51 3.01
C THR A 45 1.77 -0.14 3.42
N HIS A 46 2.65 0.61 4.06
CA HIS A 46 3.97 0.10 4.41
C HIS A 46 3.88 -1.07 5.40
N GLY A 47 4.63 -2.15 5.14
CA GLY A 47 4.84 -3.22 6.12
C GLY A 47 3.77 -4.31 6.14
N GLU A 48 3.15 -4.59 4.99
CA GLU A 48 2.15 -5.64 4.87
C GLU A 48 2.79 -6.99 4.56
N THR A 49 2.39 -8.05 5.27
CA THR A 49 2.78 -9.42 4.95
C THR A 49 1.59 -10.19 4.40
N TYR A 50 1.76 -10.79 3.22
CA TYR A 50 0.74 -11.56 2.54
C TYR A 50 1.04 -13.06 2.57
N ARG A 51 -0.02 -13.88 2.62
CA ARG A 51 0.05 -15.34 2.46
C ARG A 51 -1.07 -15.84 1.57
N CYS A 52 -0.74 -16.76 0.68
CA CYS A 52 -1.68 -17.43 -0.21
C CYS A 52 -2.12 -18.78 0.39
N PHE A 53 -3.36 -19.16 0.13
CA PHE A 53 -3.93 -20.47 0.44
C PHE A 53 -4.72 -20.98 -0.76
N GLY A 54 -4.78 -22.29 -0.94
CA GLY A 54 -5.60 -22.95 -1.96
C GLY A 54 -6.80 -23.67 -1.38
N SER A 55 -7.89 -23.79 -2.14
CA SER A 55 -9.03 -24.64 -1.82
C SER A 55 -9.69 -25.18 -3.10
N PHE A 56 -10.59 -26.15 -2.95
CA PHE A 56 -11.36 -26.74 -4.03
C PHE A 56 -12.80 -26.23 -4.03
N HIS A 57 -13.48 -26.26 -5.18
CA HIS A 57 -14.89 -25.87 -5.28
C HIS A 57 -15.81 -26.66 -4.35
N GLY A 58 -15.49 -27.94 -4.11
CA GLY A 58 -16.24 -28.81 -3.19
C GLY A 58 -16.03 -28.52 -1.71
N SER A 59 -14.92 -27.87 -1.37
CA SER A 59 -14.54 -27.56 0.02
C SER A 59 -13.92 -26.14 0.12
N PRO A 60 -14.70 -25.08 -0.19
CA PRO A 60 -14.16 -23.72 -0.31
C PRO A 60 -13.70 -23.08 1.02
N TYR A 61 -14.01 -23.74 2.14
CA TYR A 61 -13.63 -23.34 3.51
C TYR A 61 -12.53 -24.23 4.11
N GLU A 62 -12.11 -25.27 3.41
CA GLU A 62 -10.95 -26.10 3.78
C GLU A 62 -9.75 -25.63 2.97
N TRP A 63 -8.87 -24.90 3.64
CA TRP A 63 -7.72 -24.28 3.00
C TRP A 63 -6.47 -25.15 3.15
N SER A 64 -5.57 -25.04 2.18
CA SER A 64 -4.24 -25.63 2.27
C SER A 64 -3.40 -25.01 3.39
N ASP A 65 -2.21 -25.56 3.61
CA ASP A 65 -1.17 -24.85 4.34
C ASP A 65 -0.86 -23.49 3.68
N PRO A 66 -0.46 -22.47 4.48
CA PRO A 66 -0.08 -21.17 3.95
C PRO A 66 1.16 -21.25 3.06
N SER A 67 1.22 -20.39 2.05
CA SER A 67 2.48 -20.09 1.36
C SER A 67 3.49 -19.44 2.30
N ASP A 68 4.74 -19.36 1.83
CA ASP A 68 5.75 -18.50 2.44
C ASP A 68 5.24 -17.06 2.56
N PRO A 69 5.54 -16.36 3.67
CA PRO A 69 5.13 -14.98 3.86
C PRO A 69 5.84 -14.06 2.86
N LEU A 70 5.06 -13.22 2.19
CA LEU A 70 5.56 -12.21 1.26
C LEU A 70 5.39 -10.81 1.86
N PRO A 71 6.46 -10.20 2.41
CA PRO A 71 6.42 -8.81 2.85
C PRO A 71 6.39 -7.86 1.63
N VAL A 72 5.50 -6.89 1.67
CA VAL A 72 5.32 -5.85 0.64
C VAL A 72 5.59 -4.49 1.27
N SER A 73 6.51 -3.74 0.66
CA SER A 73 6.86 -2.38 1.05
C SER A 73 6.73 -1.45 -0.15
N VAL A 74 6.20 -0.25 0.06
CA VAL A 74 6.21 0.80 -0.95
C VAL A 74 7.60 1.42 -1.01
N THR A 75 8.33 1.17 -2.09
CA THR A 75 9.53 1.93 -2.42
C THR A 75 9.09 3.21 -3.13
N GLY A 76 8.91 4.30 -2.39
CA GLY A 76 8.61 5.59 -3.00
C GLY A 76 9.81 6.09 -3.82
N ASN A 77 9.61 6.36 -5.11
CA ASN A 77 10.52 7.19 -5.88
C ASN A 77 10.04 8.66 -5.77
N PRO A 78 10.68 9.54 -4.99
CA PRO A 78 10.34 10.97 -4.98
C PRO A 78 10.90 11.69 -6.22
N SER A 79 10.77 11.11 -7.43
CA SER A 79 11.26 11.75 -8.65
C SER A 79 10.56 11.20 -9.89
N SER A 80 9.38 11.72 -10.19
CA SER A 80 9.12 12.42 -11.46
C SER A 80 7.63 12.80 -11.51
N SER A 81 7.36 14.08 -11.76
CA SER A 81 6.06 14.69 -12.02
C SER A 81 5.08 14.80 -10.85
N TRP A 82 5.47 15.52 -9.81
CA TRP A 82 4.59 16.56 -9.29
C TRP A 82 5.37 17.87 -9.40
N PRO A 83 4.92 18.88 -10.17
CA PRO A 83 5.49 20.19 -10.02
C PRO A 83 5.21 20.61 -8.57
N SER A 84 6.26 20.95 -7.83
CA SER A 84 6.10 21.62 -6.54
C SER A 84 5.04 22.71 -6.68
N PRO A 85 4.12 22.88 -5.72
CA PRO A 85 3.25 24.05 -5.72
C PRO A 85 4.18 25.26 -5.70
N THR A 86 4.29 25.95 -6.85
CA THR A 86 4.96 27.24 -6.92
C THR A 86 4.24 28.11 -5.91
N GLU A 87 4.95 28.52 -4.86
CA GLU A 87 4.47 29.56 -3.95
C GLU A 87 3.93 30.71 -4.80
N PRO A 88 2.66 31.14 -4.61
CA PRO A 88 2.22 32.38 -5.19
C PRO A 88 2.99 33.50 -4.49
N SER A 89 3.98 34.05 -5.20
CA SER A 89 4.62 35.32 -4.87
C SER A 89 3.54 36.40 -4.83
N PHE A 90 2.95 36.64 -3.65
CA PHE A 90 2.20 37.87 -3.40
C PHE A 90 3.20 38.99 -3.21
N LYS A 91 3.61 39.61 -4.33
CA LYS A 91 4.16 40.95 -4.30
C LYS A 91 3.01 41.90 -3.97
N THR A 92 3.04 42.49 -2.79
CA THR A 92 2.31 43.72 -2.51
C THR A 92 3.34 44.77 -2.16
N ASP A 93 3.43 45.78 -3.01
CA ASP A 93 4.30 46.94 -2.86
C ASP A 93 3.65 47.98 -1.92
N ALA A 94 4.48 48.88 -1.40
CA ALA A 94 4.21 50.09 -0.64
C ALA A 94 3.86 49.97 0.86
N ALA A 95 4.82 50.25 1.74
CA ALA A 95 5.09 51.61 2.22
C ALA A 95 6.18 51.61 3.31
N VAL A 96 7.24 52.39 3.08
CA VAL A 96 8.21 52.80 4.10
C VAL A 96 7.49 53.64 5.16
N MET A 97 7.61 53.26 6.42
CA MET A 97 7.60 54.23 7.52
C MET A 97 8.56 53.76 8.63
N ASN A 98 9.59 54.57 8.84
CA ASN A 98 10.68 54.39 9.77
C ASN A 98 10.24 54.53 11.24
N GLN A 99 11.02 53.93 12.16
CA GLN A 99 11.43 54.38 13.51
C GLN A 99 11.23 53.35 14.67
N GLU A 100 12.37 52.94 15.25
CA GLU A 100 12.51 52.49 16.66
C GLU A 100 12.27 53.72 17.60
N PRO A 101 11.93 53.63 18.92
CA PRO A 101 12.47 52.60 19.81
C PRO A 101 11.72 52.11 21.08
N ALA A 102 12.33 51.06 21.66
CA ALA A 102 12.42 50.65 23.07
C ALA A 102 11.13 50.56 23.94
N GLY A 103 10.84 49.36 24.47
CA GLY A 103 9.87 49.22 25.55
C GLY A 103 9.62 47.81 26.10
N HIS A 104 10.19 47.55 27.28
CA HIS A 104 9.67 46.73 28.40
C HIS A 104 9.54 45.19 28.32
N ARG A 105 10.32 44.55 29.22
CA ARG A 105 10.18 43.20 29.79
C ARG A 105 8.74 42.84 30.17
N THR A 106 8.33 41.59 29.97
CA THR A 106 7.53 40.82 30.96
C THR A 106 7.78 39.31 30.81
N VAL A 107 7.95 38.63 31.95
CA VAL A 107 8.07 37.17 32.11
C VAL A 107 6.70 36.65 32.54
N ASN A 108 6.14 35.64 31.85
CA ASN A 108 4.82 35.11 32.19
C ASN A 108 4.87 33.58 32.43
N ARG A 109 4.75 33.27 33.73
CA ARG A 109 4.27 32.06 34.44
C ARG A 109 4.46 30.66 33.85
#